data_AF-A0A1Y3NSI4-F1
#
_entry.id   AF-A0A1Y3NSI4-F1
#
_cell.length_a   1.000
_cell.length_b   1.000
_cell.length_c   1.000
_cell.angle_alpha   90.00
_cell.angle_beta   90.00
_cell.angle_gamma   90.00
#
_symmetry.space_group_name_H-M   'P 1'
#
loop_
_entity.id
_entity.type
_entity.pdbx_description
1 polymer ?
#
loop_
_entity_poly.entity_id
_entity_poly.type
_entity_poly.pdbx_seq_one_letter_code
_entity_poly.pdbx_strand_id
1 'polypeptide(L)'
;MNSALLNFILLIFLSISDTLAENTKLFKYKTEITNVLQSLGFSDVNNILNNASDQCLSSIENTHECFEYVNNLLIDSNKNTQKYEDICYVFNSQSCDYFRNFIVPGKSGCDNQYEQKYFSLNFDMSLFHYYSICSKNKENKYCPAVDFYRTIISNDISKATDNNKEQIVKQSSNDKNCVDQMKKIISLTPSVLKIFDLTYPKSGETQESLNQIKNALDVKAMDKAIKTVNDNASSAMTNKLSITSLTIIIIICSLFVIF
;
A
#
# COMPACT_ATOMS: atom_id res chain seq x y z
N MET A 1 -11.26 19.75 -13.80
CA MET A 1 -11.64 18.73 -12.80
C MET A 1 -11.17 19.23 -11.46
N ASN A 2 -12.08 19.81 -10.67
CA ASN A 2 -11.79 20.55 -9.44
C ASN A 2 -12.49 19.85 -8.26
N SER A 3 -11.86 19.86 -7.09
CA SER A 3 -12.46 19.67 -5.75
C SER A 3 -12.84 18.26 -5.26
N ALA A 4 -12.92 17.22 -6.09
CA ALA A 4 -13.54 15.95 -5.66
C ALA A 4 -12.62 15.03 -4.83
N LEU A 5 -11.35 14.84 -5.23
CA LEU A 5 -10.34 14.14 -4.40
C LEU A 5 -10.07 14.88 -3.08
N LEU A 6 -10.32 16.20 -3.06
CA LEU A 6 -10.17 17.06 -1.89
C LEU A 6 -11.33 16.84 -0.88
N ASN A 7 -12.55 16.60 -1.37
CA ASN A 7 -13.72 16.29 -0.53
C ASN A 7 -13.66 14.87 0.06
N PHE A 8 -12.92 13.97 -0.58
CA PHE A 8 -12.71 12.59 -0.13
C PHE A 8 -12.01 12.50 1.23
N ILE A 9 -11.03 13.38 1.48
CA ILE A 9 -10.28 13.42 2.76
C ILE A 9 -11.01 14.31 3.79
N LEU A 10 -11.82 15.27 3.32
CA LEU A 10 -12.61 16.19 4.15
C LEU A 10 -13.74 15.51 4.95
N LEU A 11 -14.21 14.33 4.53
CA LEU A 11 -15.32 13.62 5.16
C LEU A 11 -14.99 12.90 6.49
N ILE A 12 -13.75 13.02 6.99
CA ILE A 12 -13.32 12.35 8.23
C ILE A 12 -13.42 13.26 9.48
N PHE A 13 -13.60 14.59 9.34
CA PHE A 13 -13.31 15.53 10.45
C PHE A 13 -14.45 16.37 11.06
N LEU A 14 -15.73 16.12 10.80
CA LEU A 14 -16.80 16.92 11.43
C LEU A 14 -17.91 16.09 12.07
N SER A 15 -17.80 15.85 13.39
CA SER A 15 -18.96 15.81 14.31
C SER A 15 -18.52 15.80 15.78
N ILE A 16 -19.16 16.66 16.58
CA ILE A 16 -18.94 16.93 18.02
C ILE A 16 -20.05 16.27 18.88
N SER A 17 -19.65 15.89 20.10
CA SER A 17 -20.37 15.73 21.40
C SER A 17 -21.17 14.47 21.77
N ASP A 18 -20.66 13.85 22.84
CA ASP A 18 -21.28 13.24 24.05
C ASP A 18 -22.63 12.53 23.96
N THR A 19 -22.67 11.22 24.26
CA THR A 19 -22.83 10.65 25.63
C THR A 19 -23.21 9.17 25.51
N LEU A 20 -22.57 8.30 26.29
CA LEU A 20 -23.14 7.30 27.22
C LEU A 20 -22.25 6.04 27.30
N ALA A 21 -21.75 5.83 28.51
CA ALA A 21 -20.90 4.71 28.89
C ALA A 21 -21.73 3.44 29.12
N GLU A 22 -21.20 2.29 28.69
CA GLU A 22 -21.07 1.11 29.55
C GLU A 22 -20.13 0.06 28.90
N ASN A 23 -19.09 -0.30 29.66
CA ASN A 23 -18.27 -1.53 29.62
C ASN A 23 -17.71 -2.05 28.29
N THR A 24 -16.96 -1.21 27.59
CA THR A 24 -15.82 -1.65 26.77
C THR A 24 -14.57 -0.99 27.33
N LYS A 25 -13.41 -1.66 27.37
CA LYS A 25 -12.12 -0.96 27.51
C LYS A 25 -12.20 0.32 26.66
N LEU A 26 -11.89 1.47 27.26
CA LEU A 26 -12.16 2.78 26.68
C LEU A 26 -11.31 2.96 25.41
N PHE A 27 -11.78 2.41 24.30
CA PHE A 27 -11.16 2.56 23.00
C PHE A 27 -11.21 4.04 22.65
N LYS A 28 -10.06 4.69 22.66
CA LYS A 28 -9.94 6.16 22.69
C LYS A 28 -10.61 6.83 21.49
N TYR A 29 -10.59 6.17 20.34
CA TYR A 29 -11.05 6.72 19.05
C TYR A 29 -12.39 6.13 18.58
N LYS A 30 -13.25 5.72 19.53
CA LYS A 30 -14.54 5.08 19.23
C LYS A 30 -15.41 5.96 18.31
N THR A 31 -15.48 7.26 18.57
CA THR A 31 -16.31 8.20 17.81
C THR A 31 -15.78 8.37 16.39
N GLU A 32 -14.48 8.55 16.23
CA GLU A 32 -13.80 8.77 14.97
C GLU A 32 -13.95 7.54 14.06
N ILE A 33 -13.69 6.34 14.58
CA ILE A 33 -13.91 5.11 13.82
C ILE A 33 -15.39 4.92 13.50
N THR A 34 -16.28 5.30 14.43
CA THR A 34 -17.72 5.18 14.18
C THR A 34 -18.13 6.01 12.97
N ASN A 35 -17.68 7.26 12.93
CA ASN A 35 -17.93 8.17 11.82
C ASN A 35 -17.38 7.64 10.50
N VAL A 36 -16.16 7.07 10.50
CA VAL A 36 -15.57 6.45 9.29
C VAL A 36 -16.38 5.24 8.83
N LEU A 37 -16.77 4.32 9.72
CA LEU A 37 -17.54 3.15 9.32
C LEU A 37 -18.93 3.53 8.79
N GLN A 38 -19.60 4.51 9.41
CA GLN A 38 -20.87 5.04 8.92
C GLN A 38 -20.71 5.77 7.58
N SER A 39 -19.62 6.51 7.38
CA SER A 39 -19.32 7.15 6.10
C SER A 39 -19.06 6.11 5.00
N LEU A 40 -18.54 4.93 5.32
CA LEU A 40 -18.44 3.79 4.40
C LEU A 40 -19.75 3.02 4.17
N GLY A 41 -20.85 3.44 4.83
CA GLY A 41 -22.17 2.83 4.65
C GLY A 41 -22.45 1.64 5.56
N PHE A 42 -21.62 1.41 6.58
CA PHE A 42 -21.92 0.42 7.62
C PHE A 42 -22.90 1.02 8.62
N SER A 43 -24.08 0.39 8.77
CA SER A 43 -25.13 0.84 9.70
C SER A 43 -25.00 0.25 11.10
N ASP A 44 -24.39 -0.93 11.25
CA ASP A 44 -24.29 -1.68 12.51
C ASP A 44 -22.91 -1.50 13.18
N VAL A 45 -22.50 -0.25 13.35
CA VAL A 45 -21.13 0.09 13.78
C VAL A 45 -20.83 -0.31 15.22
N ASN A 46 -21.82 -0.22 16.11
CA ASN A 46 -21.66 -0.65 17.50
C ASN A 46 -21.36 -2.16 17.58
N ASN A 47 -22.03 -2.97 16.77
CA ASN A 47 -21.75 -4.40 16.71
C ASN A 47 -20.38 -4.69 16.07
N ILE A 48 -19.99 -3.91 15.06
CA ILE A 48 -18.63 -3.99 14.46
C ILE A 48 -17.55 -3.76 15.50
N LEU A 49 -17.68 -2.71 16.31
CA LEU A 49 -16.69 -2.38 17.34
C LEU A 49 -16.71 -3.37 18.51
N ASN A 50 -17.88 -3.85 18.93
CA ASN A 50 -18.00 -4.79 20.05
C ASN A 50 -17.47 -6.19 19.72
N ASN A 51 -17.47 -6.58 18.44
CA ASN A 51 -16.94 -7.88 18.00
C ASN A 51 -15.48 -7.82 17.53
N ALA A 52 -14.88 -6.63 17.48
CA ALA A 52 -13.45 -6.48 17.20
C ALA A 52 -12.64 -6.94 18.42
N SER A 53 -11.52 -7.63 18.17
CA SER A 53 -10.60 -7.99 19.26
C SER A 53 -9.92 -6.76 19.82
N ASP A 54 -9.58 -6.84 21.12
CA ASP A 54 -8.75 -5.84 21.79
C ASP A 54 -7.43 -5.58 21.05
N GLN A 55 -6.86 -6.61 20.42
CA GLN A 55 -5.61 -6.49 19.67
C GLN A 55 -5.79 -5.65 18.41
N CYS A 56 -6.84 -5.91 17.64
CA CYS A 56 -7.16 -5.12 16.44
C CYS A 56 -7.45 -3.66 16.81
N LEU A 57 -8.28 -3.42 17.83
CA LEU A 57 -8.58 -2.06 18.31
C LEU A 57 -7.33 -1.34 18.83
N SER A 58 -6.46 -2.03 19.57
CA SER A 58 -5.19 -1.46 20.05
C SER A 58 -4.27 -1.09 18.91
N SER A 59 -4.20 -1.88 17.84
CA SER A 59 -3.42 -1.52 16.65
C SER A 59 -3.96 -0.27 15.95
N ILE A 60 -5.28 -0.09 15.90
CA ILE A 60 -5.85 1.12 15.32
C ILE A 60 -5.53 2.32 16.21
N GLU A 61 -5.67 2.17 17.53
CA GLU A 61 -5.34 3.24 18.49
C GLU A 61 -3.88 3.68 18.37
N ASN A 62 -2.95 2.72 18.34
CA ASN A 62 -1.51 2.97 18.26
C ASN A 62 -1.04 3.47 16.88
N THR A 63 -1.90 3.49 15.87
CA THR A 63 -1.58 4.01 14.53
C THR A 63 -2.34 5.28 14.17
N HIS A 64 -3.32 5.68 14.98
CA HIS A 64 -4.21 6.79 14.66
C HIS A 64 -3.46 8.09 14.39
N GLU A 65 -2.60 8.52 15.32
CA GLU A 65 -1.84 9.77 15.20
C GLU A 65 -0.91 9.78 13.98
N CYS A 66 -0.23 8.65 13.73
CA CYS A 66 0.58 8.46 12.53
C CYS A 66 -0.25 8.71 11.25
N PHE A 67 -1.42 8.07 11.16
CA PHE A 67 -2.27 8.16 9.97
C PHE A 67 -2.93 9.52 9.84
N GLU A 68 -3.28 10.18 10.94
CA GLU A 68 -3.79 11.54 10.94
C GLU A 68 -2.77 12.51 10.31
N TYR A 69 -1.52 12.48 10.76
CA TYR A 69 -0.46 13.33 10.18
C TYR A 69 -0.20 13.04 8.70
N VAL A 70 -0.13 11.75 8.33
CA VAL A 70 0.06 11.35 6.92
C VAL A 70 -1.10 11.84 6.06
N ASN A 71 -2.35 11.64 6.50
CA ASN A 71 -3.53 12.04 5.74
C ASN A 71 -3.58 13.55 5.54
N ASN A 72 -3.27 14.35 6.56
CA ASN A 72 -3.20 15.81 6.43
C ASN A 72 -2.17 16.24 5.38
N LEU A 73 -1.02 15.59 5.32
CA LEU A 73 0.00 15.88 4.31
C LEU A 73 -0.39 15.40 2.91
N LEU A 74 -1.11 14.29 2.77
CA LEU A 74 -1.64 13.80 1.50
C LEU A 74 -2.64 14.78 0.87
N ILE A 75 -3.46 15.46 1.69
CA ILE A 75 -4.35 16.53 1.21
C ILE A 75 -3.52 17.64 0.55
N ASP A 76 -2.45 18.03 1.21
CA ASP A 76 -1.63 19.15 0.79
C ASP A 76 -0.70 18.79 -0.37
N SER A 77 -0.25 17.52 -0.47
CA SER A 77 0.65 17.06 -1.54
C SER A 77 0.00 17.10 -2.91
N ASN A 78 -1.33 17.01 -2.98
CA ASN A 78 -2.11 17.21 -4.20
C ASN A 78 -1.94 18.61 -4.81
N LYS A 79 -1.46 19.58 -4.03
CA LYS A 79 -1.20 20.96 -4.47
C LYS A 79 0.30 21.26 -4.55
N ASN A 80 1.15 20.46 -3.88
CA ASN A 80 2.58 20.64 -3.84
C ASN A 80 3.32 19.29 -3.69
N THR A 81 3.93 18.82 -4.78
CA THR A 81 4.67 17.55 -4.82
C THR A 81 5.89 17.50 -3.90
N GLN A 82 6.38 18.63 -3.38
CA GLN A 82 7.47 18.65 -2.39
C GLN A 82 7.07 18.01 -1.05
N LYS A 83 5.77 17.88 -0.75
CA LYS A 83 5.27 17.30 0.51
C LYS A 83 5.41 15.78 0.61
N TYR A 84 5.79 15.09 -0.46
CA TYR A 84 6.04 13.64 -0.38
C TYR A 84 7.22 13.30 0.54
N GLU A 85 8.21 14.18 0.64
CA GLU A 85 9.30 14.00 1.60
C GLU A 85 8.80 14.17 3.04
N ASP A 86 7.90 15.14 3.28
CA ASP A 86 7.26 15.33 4.59
C ASP A 86 6.46 14.10 5.02
N ILE A 87 5.72 13.49 4.09
CA ILE A 87 5.00 12.22 4.34
C ILE A 87 6.00 11.12 4.77
N CYS A 88 7.14 11.01 4.08
CA CYS A 88 8.15 10.05 4.46
C CYS A 88 8.83 10.37 5.79
N TYR A 89 9.00 11.64 6.14
CA TYR A 89 9.50 12.02 7.46
C TYR A 89 8.51 11.61 8.56
N VAL A 90 7.21 11.83 8.36
CA VAL A 90 6.18 11.38 9.32
C VAL A 90 6.21 9.86 9.47
N PHE A 91 6.21 9.10 8.37
CA PHE A 91 6.29 7.64 8.45
C PHE A 91 7.53 7.14 9.20
N ASN A 92 8.63 7.90 9.20
CA ASN A 92 9.88 7.60 9.91
C ASN A 92 9.96 8.23 11.31
N SER A 93 8.96 9.00 11.73
CA SER A 93 8.93 9.67 13.03
C SER A 93 8.47 8.75 14.15
N GLN A 94 8.65 9.19 15.40
CA GLN A 94 8.27 8.41 16.59
C GLN A 94 6.76 8.09 16.64
N SER A 95 5.90 9.00 16.16
CA SER A 95 4.44 8.77 16.13
C SER A 95 4.05 7.60 15.23
N CYS A 96 4.92 7.19 14.30
CA CYS A 96 4.72 6.04 13.41
C CYS A 96 5.54 4.79 13.80
N ASP A 97 6.15 4.75 15.00
CA ASP A 97 6.94 3.59 15.45
C ASP A 97 6.12 2.31 15.46
N TYR A 98 4.88 2.36 15.97
CA TYR A 98 4.00 1.19 15.99
C TYR A 98 3.69 0.71 14.57
N PHE A 99 3.38 1.64 13.65
CA PHE A 99 3.14 1.32 12.25
C PHE A 99 4.34 0.58 11.62
N ARG A 100 5.55 1.13 11.77
CA ARG A 100 6.76 0.53 11.18
C ARG A 100 7.13 -0.82 11.81
N ASN A 101 6.93 -0.96 13.12
CA ASN A 101 7.39 -2.15 13.86
C ASN A 101 6.37 -3.29 13.87
N PHE A 102 5.07 -2.99 13.69
CA PHE A 102 4.01 -3.98 13.79
C PHE A 102 3.16 -4.08 12.52
N ILE A 103 2.72 -2.96 11.94
CA ILE A 103 1.84 -3.02 10.75
C ILE A 103 2.61 -3.37 9.48
N VAL A 104 3.75 -2.73 9.22
CA VAL A 104 4.61 -2.99 8.04
C VAL A 104 5.04 -4.47 7.93
N PRO A 105 5.38 -5.16 9.03
CA PRO A 105 5.64 -6.60 9.03
C PRO A 105 4.41 -7.51 8.95
N GLY A 106 3.18 -6.95 8.89
CA GLY A 106 1.94 -7.72 8.79
C GLY A 106 1.35 -8.18 10.12
N LYS A 107 1.63 -7.49 11.23
CA LYS A 107 1.14 -7.79 12.59
C LYS A 107 0.11 -6.77 13.05
N SER A 108 -0.89 -6.49 12.22
CA SER A 108 -1.99 -5.57 12.61
C SER A 108 -2.86 -6.14 13.71
N GLY A 109 -2.88 -7.46 13.93
CA GLY A 109 -3.74 -8.08 14.92
C GLY A 109 -5.22 -8.04 14.55
N CYS A 110 -5.54 -7.61 13.32
CA CYS A 110 -6.86 -7.69 12.72
C CYS A 110 -6.89 -8.92 11.80
N ASP A 111 -6.66 -10.09 12.40
CA ASP A 111 -6.23 -11.29 11.68
C ASP A 111 -7.40 -12.20 11.30
N ASN A 112 -8.58 -12.01 11.88
CA ASN A 112 -9.75 -12.82 11.58
C ASN A 112 -10.60 -12.23 10.43
N GLN A 113 -11.43 -13.06 9.80
CA GLN A 113 -12.24 -12.65 8.64
C GLN A 113 -13.21 -11.49 8.94
N TYR A 114 -13.69 -11.40 10.18
CA TYR A 114 -14.58 -10.33 10.60
C TYR A 114 -13.83 -8.99 10.61
N GLU A 115 -12.67 -8.93 11.25
CA GLU A 115 -11.85 -7.72 11.33
C GLU A 115 -11.27 -7.32 9.98
N GLN A 116 -10.85 -8.29 9.17
CA GLN A 116 -10.42 -8.04 7.79
C GLN A 116 -11.51 -7.40 6.94
N LYS A 117 -12.79 -7.69 7.23
CA LYS A 117 -13.89 -7.07 6.50
C LYS A 117 -14.02 -5.57 6.78
N TYR A 118 -13.72 -5.13 7.99
CA TYR A 118 -14.05 -3.78 8.47
C TYR A 118 -12.85 -2.87 8.71
N PHE A 119 -11.70 -3.42 9.13
CA PHE A 119 -10.55 -2.65 9.61
C PHE A 119 -9.30 -2.80 8.75
N SER A 120 -9.09 -3.95 8.08
CA SER A 120 -7.84 -4.16 7.32
C SER A 120 -7.67 -3.21 6.15
N LEU A 121 -8.76 -2.71 5.56
CA LEU A 121 -8.72 -1.75 4.46
C LEU A 121 -7.92 -0.48 4.84
N ASN A 122 -8.07 0.00 6.08
CA ASN A 122 -7.32 1.17 6.55
C ASN A 122 -5.81 0.87 6.58
N PHE A 123 -5.42 -0.27 7.17
CA PHE A 123 -4.03 -0.68 7.20
C PHE A 123 -3.47 -0.92 5.78
N ASP A 124 -4.24 -1.52 4.89
CA ASP A 124 -3.82 -1.79 3.51
C ASP A 124 -3.59 -0.49 2.73
N MET A 125 -4.46 0.50 2.91
CA MET A 125 -4.29 1.83 2.32
C MET A 125 -3.04 2.54 2.86
N SER A 126 -2.81 2.51 4.17
CA SER A 126 -1.63 3.10 4.79
C SER A 126 -0.33 2.41 4.35
N LEU A 127 -0.34 1.08 4.22
CA LEU A 127 0.77 0.31 3.67
C LEU A 127 0.99 0.67 2.19
N PHE A 128 -0.08 0.83 1.42
CA PHE A 128 0.02 1.26 0.03
C PHE A 128 0.69 2.63 -0.06
N HIS A 129 0.26 3.63 0.72
CA HIS A 129 0.90 4.95 0.75
C HIS A 129 2.37 4.88 1.17
N TYR A 130 2.67 4.12 2.22
CA TYR A 130 4.04 3.93 2.68
C TYR A 130 4.95 3.38 1.57
N TYR A 131 4.55 2.27 0.92
CA TYR A 131 5.36 1.66 -0.13
C TYR A 131 5.39 2.48 -1.41
N SER A 132 4.29 3.12 -1.78
CA SER A 132 4.20 3.91 -3.02
C SER A 132 4.89 5.27 -2.95
N ILE A 133 5.10 5.82 -1.75
CA ILE A 133 5.68 7.16 -1.58
C ILE A 133 7.12 7.09 -1.06
N CYS A 134 7.44 6.11 -0.21
CA CYS A 134 8.66 6.15 0.60
C CYS A 134 9.65 5.01 0.36
N SER A 135 9.35 4.10 -0.57
CA SER A 135 10.24 2.96 -0.85
C SER A 135 11.57 3.42 -1.44
N LYS A 136 12.67 3.05 -0.78
CA LYS A 136 14.03 3.31 -1.22
C LYS A 136 14.81 2.01 -1.41
N ASN A 137 15.76 2.01 -2.33
CA ASN A 137 16.69 0.93 -2.55
C ASN A 137 17.79 0.90 -1.46
N LYS A 138 18.73 -0.04 -1.56
CA LYS A 138 19.85 -0.16 -0.58
C LYS A 138 20.82 1.03 -0.58
N GLU A 139 20.84 1.81 -1.67
CA GLU A 139 21.63 3.04 -1.79
C GLU A 139 20.87 4.28 -1.29
N ASN A 140 19.73 4.09 -0.60
CA ASN A 140 18.86 5.17 -0.12
C ASN A 140 18.29 6.07 -1.24
N LYS A 141 18.20 5.54 -2.47
CA LYS A 141 17.54 6.20 -3.61
C LYS A 141 16.11 5.69 -3.74
N TYR A 142 15.17 6.54 -4.13
CA TYR A 142 13.79 6.11 -4.35
C TYR A 142 13.70 5.02 -5.42
N CYS A 143 12.85 4.02 -5.15
CA CYS A 143 12.55 2.99 -6.13
C CYS A 143 11.81 3.62 -7.33
N PRO A 144 12.00 3.13 -8.57
CA PRO A 144 11.34 3.69 -9.75
C PRO A 144 9.81 3.78 -9.64
N ALA A 145 9.18 2.85 -8.93
CA ALA A 145 7.75 2.87 -8.68
C ALA A 145 7.27 4.08 -7.87
N VAL A 146 8.13 4.69 -7.05
CA VAL A 146 7.76 5.81 -6.19
C VAL A 146 7.36 7.03 -7.02
N ASP A 147 8.19 7.44 -7.98
CA ASP A 147 7.87 8.60 -8.82
C ASP A 147 6.60 8.37 -9.65
N PHE A 148 6.40 7.13 -10.12
CA PHE A 148 5.18 6.73 -10.82
C PHE A 148 3.93 6.90 -9.94
N TYR A 149 3.93 6.35 -8.73
CA TYR A 149 2.76 6.45 -7.85
C TYR A 149 2.58 7.83 -7.25
N ARG A 150 3.64 8.58 -6.92
CA ARG A 150 3.54 9.99 -6.52
C ARG A 150 2.84 10.83 -7.59
N THR A 151 3.09 10.53 -8.87
CA THR A 151 2.43 11.21 -9.99
C THR A 151 0.92 10.90 -10.01
N ILE A 152 0.56 9.62 -9.85
CA ILE A 152 -0.86 9.18 -9.77
C ILE A 152 -1.57 9.79 -8.56
N ILE A 153 -0.96 9.74 -7.37
CA ILE A 153 -1.52 10.29 -6.14
C ILE A 153 -1.72 11.81 -6.27
N SER A 154 -0.82 12.50 -6.98
CA SER A 154 -0.97 13.93 -7.31
C SER A 154 -2.02 14.23 -8.39
N ASN A 155 -2.81 13.24 -8.81
CA ASN A 155 -3.80 13.33 -9.89
C ASN A 155 -3.25 13.53 -11.30
N ASP A 156 -1.96 13.27 -11.55
CA ASP A 156 -1.43 13.16 -12.91
C ASP A 156 -1.45 11.69 -13.34
N ILE A 157 -2.53 11.30 -14.01
CA ILE A 157 -2.70 9.93 -14.53
C ILE A 157 -2.19 9.76 -15.96
N SER A 158 -1.66 10.81 -16.58
CA SER A 158 -1.22 10.78 -17.99
C SER A 158 -0.13 9.74 -18.25
N LYS A 159 0.64 9.42 -17.22
CA LYS A 159 1.72 8.44 -17.26
C LYS A 159 1.28 7.01 -16.90
N ALA A 160 0.04 6.79 -16.50
CA ALA A 160 -0.44 5.50 -16.01
C ALA A 160 -0.83 4.51 -17.14
N THR A 161 0.00 4.44 -18.19
CA THR A 161 -0.18 3.50 -19.31
C THR A 161 0.43 2.14 -19.00
N ASP A 162 -0.06 1.08 -19.65
CA ASP A 162 0.49 -0.28 -19.50
C ASP A 162 1.98 -0.34 -19.87
N ASN A 163 2.40 0.36 -20.93
CA ASN A 163 3.82 0.41 -21.31
C ASN A 163 4.68 1.04 -20.21
N ASN A 164 4.23 2.14 -19.60
CA ASN A 164 4.97 2.77 -18.50
C ASN A 164 5.00 1.86 -17.26
N LYS A 165 3.88 1.22 -16.92
CA LYS A 165 3.80 0.23 -15.84
C LYS A 165 4.80 -0.91 -16.03
N GLU A 166 4.91 -1.46 -17.24
CA GLU A 166 5.91 -2.47 -17.57
C GLU A 166 7.35 -1.94 -17.47
N GLN A 167 7.60 -0.71 -17.91
CA GLN A 167 8.92 -0.09 -17.83
C GLN A 167 9.37 0.14 -16.38
N ILE A 168 8.48 0.60 -15.50
CA ILE A 168 8.76 0.75 -14.06
C ILE A 168 9.16 -0.59 -13.44
N VAL A 169 8.51 -1.68 -13.85
CA VAL A 169 8.87 -3.02 -13.37
C VAL A 169 10.28 -3.41 -13.84
N LYS A 170 10.60 -3.18 -15.11
CA LYS A 170 11.94 -3.45 -15.68
C LYS A 170 13.03 -2.59 -15.06
N GLN A 171 12.74 -1.34 -14.69
CA GLN A 171 13.70 -0.48 -13.99
C GLN A 171 13.93 -0.96 -12.56
N SER A 172 12.87 -1.46 -11.91
CA SER A 172 12.94 -1.97 -10.55
C SER A 172 13.58 -3.37 -10.46
N SER A 173 13.62 -4.15 -11.55
CA SER A 173 14.04 -5.56 -11.53
C SER A 173 15.49 -5.80 -11.12
N ASN A 174 16.34 -4.78 -11.20
CA ASN A 174 17.75 -4.88 -10.82
C ASN A 174 17.97 -4.68 -9.30
N ASP A 175 16.96 -4.23 -8.55
CA ASP A 175 17.03 -4.09 -7.09
C ASP A 175 15.96 -4.96 -6.41
N LYS A 176 16.42 -5.94 -5.63
CA LYS A 176 15.53 -6.87 -4.92
C LYS A 176 14.55 -6.16 -3.99
N ASN A 177 14.98 -5.11 -3.29
CA ASN A 177 14.08 -4.38 -2.39
C ASN A 177 12.99 -3.67 -3.20
N CYS A 178 13.33 -3.01 -4.30
CA CYS A 178 12.33 -2.35 -5.15
C CYS A 178 11.33 -3.34 -5.77
N VAL A 179 11.78 -4.54 -6.19
CA VAL A 179 10.88 -5.61 -6.63
C VAL A 179 9.95 -6.05 -5.50
N ASP A 180 10.48 -6.27 -4.30
CA ASP A 180 9.68 -6.72 -3.16
C ASP A 180 8.64 -5.66 -2.75
N GLN A 181 9.00 -4.37 -2.72
CA GLN A 181 8.02 -3.31 -2.44
C GLN A 181 6.96 -3.20 -3.53
N MET A 182 7.32 -3.39 -4.80
CA MET A 182 6.35 -3.38 -5.90
C MET A 182 5.36 -4.54 -5.82
N LYS A 183 5.82 -5.74 -5.43
CA LYS A 183 4.92 -6.87 -5.15
C LYS A 183 3.93 -6.54 -4.04
N LYS A 184 4.37 -5.83 -2.99
CA LYS A 184 3.47 -5.38 -1.91
C LYS A 184 2.44 -4.39 -2.43
N ILE A 185 2.85 -3.37 -3.19
CA ILE A 185 1.92 -2.42 -3.81
C ILE A 185 0.86 -3.16 -4.64
N ILE A 186 1.27 -4.12 -5.47
CA ILE A 186 0.35 -4.94 -6.27
C ILE A 186 -0.63 -5.71 -5.40
N SER A 187 -0.15 -6.35 -4.32
CA SER A 187 -1.01 -7.10 -3.40
C SER A 187 -2.03 -6.24 -2.65
N LEU A 188 -1.70 -4.97 -2.39
CA LEU A 188 -2.54 -4.02 -1.66
C LEU A 188 -3.55 -3.29 -2.56
N THR A 189 -3.26 -3.21 -3.87
CA THR A 189 -4.09 -2.48 -4.82
C THR A 189 -5.57 -2.91 -4.81
N PRO A 190 -5.94 -4.20 -4.74
CA PRO A 190 -7.35 -4.60 -4.64
C PRO A 190 -8.09 -3.97 -3.45
N SER A 191 -7.46 -3.91 -2.26
CA SER A 191 -8.03 -3.26 -1.08
C SER A 191 -8.20 -1.75 -1.28
N VAL A 192 -7.21 -1.11 -1.91
CA VAL A 192 -7.25 0.32 -2.25
C VAL A 192 -8.41 0.62 -3.20
N LEU A 193 -8.58 -0.17 -4.27
CA LEU A 193 -9.69 -0.02 -5.21
C LEU A 193 -11.06 -0.23 -4.53
N LYS A 194 -11.14 -1.19 -3.60
CA LYS A 194 -12.35 -1.43 -2.81
C LYS A 194 -12.70 -0.23 -1.93
N ILE A 195 -11.70 0.45 -1.35
CA ILE A 195 -11.95 1.69 -0.60
C ILE A 195 -12.57 2.73 -1.53
N PHE A 196 -11.97 2.99 -2.70
CA PHE A 196 -12.53 3.92 -3.67
C PHE A 196 -13.99 3.60 -4.02
N ASP A 197 -14.33 2.32 -4.23
CA ASP A 197 -15.70 1.89 -4.50
C ASP A 197 -16.68 2.17 -3.35
N LEU A 198 -16.26 1.98 -2.09
CA LEU A 198 -17.11 2.24 -0.92
C LEU A 198 -17.36 3.73 -0.70
N THR A 199 -16.36 4.55 -1.00
CA THR A 199 -16.37 6.00 -0.73
C THR A 199 -16.91 6.83 -1.90
N TYR A 200 -16.78 6.35 -3.13
CA TYR A 200 -17.13 7.08 -4.35
C TYR A 200 -18.57 7.64 -4.34
N PRO A 201 -19.63 6.89 -3.95
CA PRO A 201 -21.00 7.40 -3.97
C PRO A 201 -21.24 8.64 -3.11
N LYS A 202 -20.35 8.89 -2.13
CA LYS A 202 -20.45 10.01 -1.19
C LYS A 202 -19.43 11.13 -1.46
N SER A 203 -18.49 10.91 -2.37
CA SER A 203 -17.38 11.82 -2.67
C SER A 203 -17.74 12.99 -3.61
N GLY A 204 -18.88 12.90 -4.30
CA GLY A 204 -19.25 13.84 -5.36
C GLY A 204 -18.46 13.66 -6.67
N GLU A 205 -17.67 12.59 -6.78
CA GLU A 205 -16.99 12.19 -8.02
C GLU A 205 -17.95 11.65 -9.08
N THR A 206 -17.47 11.55 -10.32
CA THR A 206 -18.22 10.95 -11.44
C THR A 206 -17.73 9.52 -11.72
N GLN A 207 -18.59 8.70 -12.32
CA GLN A 207 -18.24 7.31 -12.59
C GLN A 207 -17.03 7.23 -13.53
N GLU A 208 -16.89 8.24 -14.38
CA GLU A 208 -15.75 8.43 -15.25
C GLU A 208 -14.45 8.69 -14.48
N SER A 209 -14.45 9.58 -13.47
CA SER A 209 -13.25 9.84 -12.67
C SER A 209 -12.83 8.61 -11.85
N LEU A 210 -13.81 7.87 -11.31
CA LEU A 210 -13.54 6.60 -10.64
C LEU A 210 -12.91 5.59 -11.59
N ASN A 211 -13.43 5.45 -12.81
CA ASN A 211 -12.87 4.54 -13.81
C ASN A 211 -11.44 4.94 -14.22
N GLN A 212 -11.15 6.24 -14.32
CA GLN A 212 -9.81 6.74 -14.61
C GLN A 212 -8.81 6.37 -13.50
N ILE A 213 -9.18 6.54 -12.22
CA ILE A 213 -8.35 6.13 -11.07
C ILE A 213 -8.12 4.62 -11.07
N LYS A 214 -9.20 3.83 -11.28
CA LYS A 214 -9.12 2.37 -11.37
C LYS A 214 -8.17 1.91 -12.47
N ASN A 215 -8.25 2.53 -13.65
CA ASN A 215 -7.35 2.22 -14.75
C ASN A 215 -5.91 2.63 -14.45
N ALA A 216 -5.70 3.78 -13.81
CA ALA A 216 -4.38 4.25 -13.42
C ALA A 216 -3.71 3.29 -12.41
N LEU A 217 -4.48 2.82 -11.43
CA LEU A 217 -4.05 1.86 -10.42
C LEU A 217 -4.07 0.41 -10.88
N ASP A 218 -4.62 0.06 -12.05
CA ASP A 218 -4.65 -1.33 -12.52
C ASP A 218 -3.23 -1.91 -12.60
N VAL A 219 -3.00 -3.00 -11.89
CA VAL A 219 -1.71 -3.66 -11.74
C VAL A 219 -1.50 -4.84 -12.69
N LYS A 220 -2.46 -5.19 -13.56
CA LYS A 220 -2.33 -6.34 -14.48
C LYS A 220 -1.04 -6.32 -15.30
N ALA A 221 -0.70 -5.17 -15.89
CA ALA A 221 0.52 -5.00 -16.65
C ALA A 221 1.78 -5.20 -15.77
N MET A 222 1.75 -4.69 -14.54
CA MET A 222 2.86 -4.82 -13.60
C MET A 222 3.04 -6.27 -13.11
N ASP A 223 1.95 -6.95 -12.76
CA ASP A 223 1.96 -8.35 -12.32
C ASP A 223 2.51 -9.27 -13.43
N LYS A 224 2.06 -9.07 -14.67
CA LYS A 224 2.58 -9.80 -15.84
C LYS A 224 4.09 -9.56 -16.05
N ALA A 225 4.53 -8.31 -15.94
CA ALA A 225 5.93 -7.96 -16.10
C ALA A 225 6.80 -8.56 -14.97
N ILE A 226 6.33 -8.57 -13.72
CA ILE A 226 7.05 -9.17 -12.59
C ILE A 226 7.23 -10.67 -12.78
N LYS A 227 6.18 -11.38 -13.25
CA LYS A 227 6.25 -12.81 -13.57
C LYS A 227 7.34 -13.08 -14.62
N THR A 228 7.32 -12.31 -15.71
CA THR A 228 8.32 -12.39 -16.79
C THR A 228 9.75 -12.18 -16.28
N VAL A 229 9.97 -11.19 -15.42
CA VAL A 229 11.29 -10.91 -14.83
C VAL A 229 11.78 -12.08 -13.97
N ASN A 230 10.90 -12.67 -13.14
CA ASN A 230 11.27 -13.80 -12.29
C ASN A 230 11.58 -15.07 -13.10
N ASP A 231 10.84 -15.31 -14.19
CA ASP A 231 11.05 -16.48 -15.07
C ASP A 231 12.36 -16.37 -15.88
N ASN A 232 12.75 -15.15 -16.25
CA ASN A 232 14.06 -14.91 -16.89
C ASN A 232 15.23 -15.03 -15.90
N ALA A 233 15.02 -14.68 -14.63
CA ALA A 233 16.03 -14.87 -13.59
C ALA A 233 16.24 -16.35 -13.25
N SER A 234 15.17 -17.15 -13.22
CA SER A 234 15.24 -18.58 -12.94
C SER A 234 15.92 -19.35 -14.08
N SER A 235 15.57 -19.05 -15.34
CA SER A 235 16.19 -19.65 -16.54
C SER A 235 17.68 -19.30 -16.71
N ALA A 236 18.08 -18.08 -16.36
CA ALA A 236 19.50 -17.70 -16.33
C ALA A 236 20.28 -18.47 -15.24
N MET A 237 19.65 -18.77 -14.11
CA MET A 237 20.26 -19.53 -13.01
C MET A 237 20.42 -21.02 -13.36
N THR A 238 19.43 -21.63 -14.03
CA THR A 238 19.54 -23.00 -14.56
C THR A 238 20.58 -23.12 -15.65
N ASN A 239 20.69 -22.13 -16.55
CA ASN A 239 21.75 -22.12 -17.56
C ASN A 239 23.14 -21.97 -16.94
N LYS A 240 23.28 -21.15 -15.89
CA LYS A 240 24.57 -21.02 -15.18
C LYS A 240 24.94 -22.32 -14.46
N LEU A 241 23.99 -22.98 -13.80
CA LEU A 241 24.21 -24.30 -13.19
C LEU A 241 24.53 -25.39 -14.23
N SER A 242 23.85 -25.40 -15.38
CA SER A 242 24.12 -26.38 -16.44
C SER A 242 25.50 -26.17 -17.05
N ILE A 243 25.93 -24.93 -17.30
CA ILE A 243 27.28 -24.60 -17.78
C ILE A 243 28.33 -25.01 -16.76
N THR A 244 28.12 -24.74 -15.47
CA THR A 244 29.08 -25.12 -14.42
C THR A 244 29.19 -26.64 -14.31
N SER A 245 28.07 -27.36 -14.44
CA SER A 245 28.03 -28.83 -14.42
C SER A 245 28.70 -29.44 -15.66
N LEU A 246 28.46 -28.88 -16.84
CA LEU A 246 29.09 -29.32 -18.10
C LEU A 246 30.61 -29.11 -18.05
N THR A 247 31.05 -27.99 -17.48
CA THR A 247 32.48 -27.65 -17.36
C THR A 247 33.19 -28.61 -16.42
N ILE A 248 32.56 -28.98 -15.29
CA ILE A 248 33.11 -29.98 -14.35
C ILE A 248 33.19 -31.36 -15.01
N ILE A 249 32.18 -31.76 -15.78
CA ILE A 249 32.18 -33.04 -16.51
C ILE A 249 33.29 -33.07 -17.57
N ILE A 250 33.50 -31.98 -18.31
CA ILE A 250 34.58 -31.88 -19.31
C ILE A 250 35.96 -31.94 -18.65
N ILE A 251 36.15 -31.30 -17.49
CA ILE A 251 37.41 -31.35 -16.73
C ILE A 251 37.67 -32.77 -16.21
N ILE A 252 36.65 -33.46 -15.70
CA ILE A 252 36.79 -34.85 -15.24
C ILE A 252 37.13 -35.77 -16.43
N CYS A 253 36.42 -35.64 -17.56
CA CYS A 253 36.71 -36.45 -18.74
C CYS A 253 38.10 -36.19 -19.33
N SER A 254 38.61 -34.96 -19.27
CA SER A 254 39.96 -34.65 -19.76
C SER A 254 41.08 -35.12 -18.83
N LEU A 255 40.82 -35.26 -17.52
CA LEU A 255 41.75 -35.86 -16.57
C LEU A 255 41.86 -37.40 -16.70
N PHE A 256 40.81 -38.07 -17.17
CA PHE A 256 40.79 -39.53 -17.36
C PHE A 256 41.31 -40.02 -18.72
N VAL A 257 41.58 -39.12 -19.68
CA VAL A 257 42.17 -39.46 -21.00
C VAL A 257 43.70 -39.40 -20.98
N ILE A 258 44.31 -38.90 -19.89
CA ILE A 258 45.76 -38.72 -19.75
C ILE A 258 46.42 -39.84 -18.90
N PHE A 259 45.66 -40.84 -18.44
CA PHE A 259 46.19 -42.03 -17.74
C PHE A 259 45.99 -43.31 -18.53
#